data_AF-A0A6B3I1E3-F1
#
_entry.id   AF-A0A6B3I1E3-F1
#
_cell.length_a   1.000
_cell.length_b   1.000
_cell.length_c   1.000
_cell.angle_alpha   90.00
_cell.angle_beta   90.00
_cell.angle_gamma   90.00
#
_symmetry.space_group_name_H-M   'P 1'
#
loop_
_entity.id
_entity.type
_entity.pdbx_description
1 polymer ?
#
loop_
_entity_poly.entity_id
_entity_poly.type
_entity_poly.pdbx_seq_one_letter_code
_entity_poly.pdbx_strand_id
1 'polypeptide(L)' 'RALGLDDAVVSTDEKAMARQRGRFDLFLDAIGARHSVEPCMTALAMDGTLCPIDMAAARQP' A
#
# COMPACT_ATOMS: atom_id res chain seq x y z
N ARG A 1 1.76 20.53 5.14
CA ARG A 1 0.35 20.18 4.82
C ARG A 1 -0.08 21.13 3.72
N ALA A 2 -0.44 20.76 2.51
CA ALA A 2 -0.98 19.52 1.99
C ALA A 2 -0.38 19.22 0.61
N LEU A 3 -0.08 17.94 0.35
CA LEU A 3 0.35 17.48 -0.98
C LEU A 3 -0.85 17.31 -1.95
N GLY A 4 -2.03 17.79 -1.58
CA GLY A 4 -3.27 17.55 -2.33
C GLY A 4 -3.88 16.16 -2.13
N LEU A 5 -3.64 15.52 -0.97
CA LEU A 5 -4.15 14.18 -0.66
C LEU A 5 -5.59 14.23 -0.15
N ASP A 6 -6.42 13.28 -0.60
CA ASP A 6 -7.78 13.07 -0.10
C ASP A 6 -7.80 12.44 1.30
N ASP A 7 -6.88 11.52 1.59
CA ASP A 7 -6.76 10.83 2.89
C ASP A 7 -5.29 10.45 3.18
N ALA A 8 -4.97 10.22 4.46
CA ALA A 8 -3.67 9.76 4.92
C ALA A 8 -3.85 8.71 6.02
N VAL A 9 -3.36 7.50 5.75
CA VAL A 9 -3.49 6.33 6.65
C VAL A 9 -2.10 5.83 7.05
N VAL A 10 -1.93 5.53 8.33
CA VAL A 10 -0.70 4.90 8.84
C VAL A 10 -0.81 3.40 8.64
N SER A 11 0.08 2.80 7.84
CA SER A 11 0.01 1.38 7.46
C SER A 11 0.21 0.40 8.63
N THR A 12 0.79 0.84 9.75
CA THR A 12 0.94 0.05 10.98
C THR A 12 -0.25 0.17 11.93
N ASP A 13 -1.24 1.02 11.64
CA ASP A 13 -2.51 1.04 12.37
C ASP A 13 -3.48 0.04 11.73
N GLU A 14 -3.59 -1.13 12.35
CA GLU A 14 -4.42 -2.23 11.86
C GLU A 14 -5.89 -1.83 11.70
N LYS A 15 -6.43 -1.02 12.62
CA LYS A 15 -7.84 -0.60 12.57
C LYS A 15 -8.07 0.38 11.42
N ALA A 16 -7.12 1.29 11.20
CA ALA A 16 -7.19 2.22 10.09
C ALA A 16 -7.08 1.48 8.73
N MET A 17 -6.15 0.52 8.62
CA MET A 17 -5.97 -0.30 7.41
C MET A 17 -7.16 -1.22 7.13
N ALA A 18 -7.80 -1.78 8.16
CA ALA A 18 -9.00 -2.61 7.98
C ALA A 18 -10.14 -1.85 7.29
N ARG A 19 -10.25 -0.53 7.52
CA ARG A 19 -11.23 0.34 6.85
C ARG A 19 -10.90 0.61 5.38
N GLN A 20 -9.70 0.22 4.94
CA GLN A 20 -9.23 0.40 3.57
C GLN A 20 -9.40 -0.85 2.69
N ARG A 21 -9.91 -1.95 3.26
CA ARG A 21 -10.02 -3.24 2.58
C ARG A 21 -10.77 -3.15 1.26
N GLY A 22 -10.15 -3.61 0.17
CA GLY A 22 -10.80 -3.71 -1.14
C GLY A 22 -11.10 -2.39 -1.84
N ARG A 23 -10.48 -1.26 -1.44
CA ARG A 23 -10.83 0.08 -1.92
C ARG A 23 -9.97 0.60 -3.06
N PHE A 24 -8.81 -0.01 -3.32
CA PHE A 24 -7.85 0.50 -4.28
C PHE A 24 -7.64 -0.46 -5.45
N ASP A 25 -7.73 0.05 -6.67
CA ASP A 25 -7.40 -0.72 -7.88
C ASP A 25 -5.88 -0.75 -8.14
N LEU A 26 -5.15 0.25 -7.63
CA LEU A 26 -3.71 0.39 -7.79
C LEU A 26 -3.08 0.90 -6.49
N PHE A 27 -2.01 0.24 -6.06
CA PHE A 27 -1.15 0.67 -4.96
C PHE A 27 0.27 0.88 -5.50
N LEU A 28 0.80 2.10 -5.37
CA LEU A 28 2.18 2.43 -5.72
C LEU A 28 3.05 2.33 -4.48
N ASP A 29 3.97 1.37 -4.46
CA ASP A 29 4.93 1.19 -3.37
C ASP A 29 6.25 1.88 -3.71
N ALA A 30 6.54 2.97 -2.99
CA ALA A 30 7.73 3.79 -3.15
C ALA A 30 8.75 3.63 -2.00
N ILE A 31 8.61 2.61 -1.15
CA ILE A 31 9.50 2.41 -0.01
C ILE A 31 10.79 1.71 -0.48
N GLY A 32 11.90 2.45 -0.51
CA GLY A 32 13.23 1.98 -0.94
C GLY A 32 13.96 1.07 0.06
N ALA A 33 13.24 0.31 0.88
CA ALA A 33 13.76 -0.60 1.89
C ALA A 33 12.83 -1.79 2.10
N ARG A 34 13.35 -2.89 2.64
CA ARG A 34 12.52 -4.07 2.97
C ARG A 34 11.47 -3.71 4.01
N HIS A 35 10.22 -4.02 3.68
CA HIS A 35 9.07 -3.84 4.56
C HIS A 35 8.00 -4.88 4.17
N SER A 36 7.01 -5.09 5.04
CA SER A 36 5.89 -5.97 4.70
C SER A 36 4.87 -5.21 3.84
N VAL A 37 4.51 -5.79 2.70
CA VAL A 37 3.46 -5.27 1.81
C VAL A 37 2.07 -5.81 2.15
N GLU A 38 1.97 -6.76 3.09
CA GLU A 38 0.71 -7.42 3.46
C GLU A 38 -0.41 -6.43 3.81
N PRO A 39 -0.20 -5.37 4.61
CA PRO A 39 -1.26 -4.41 4.90
C PRO A 39 -1.83 -3.77 3.63
N CYS A 40 -0.95 -3.39 2.70
CA CYS A 40 -1.33 -2.78 1.43
C CYS A 40 -2.06 -3.76 0.50
N MET A 41 -1.63 -5.03 0.48
CA MET A 41 -2.31 -6.09 -0.29
C MET A 41 -3.76 -6.27 0.13
N THR A 42 -4.07 -6.18 1.43
CA THR A 42 -5.47 -6.28 1.90
C THR A 42 -6.35 -5.10 1.48
N ALA A 43 -5.74 -3.95 1.22
CA ALA A 43 -6.44 -2.75 0.80
C ALA A 43 -6.79 -2.75 -0.70
N LEU A 44 -6.15 -3.62 -1.49
CA LEU A 44 -6.45 -3.78 -2.91
C LEU A 44 -7.81 -4.43 -3.14
N ALA A 45 -8.53 -3.94 -4.15
CA ALA A 45 -9.71 -4.57 -4.70
C ALA A 45 -9.37 -5.94 -5.33
N MET A 46 -10.40 -6.72 -5.66
CA MET A 46 -10.21 -7.92 -6.50
C MET A 46 -9.56 -7.48 -7.82
N ASP A 47 -8.50 -8.18 -8.23
CA ASP A 47 -7.66 -7.85 -9.38
C ASP A 47 -6.88 -6.51 -9.29
N GLY A 48 -6.80 -5.93 -8.09
CA GLY A 48 -5.97 -4.75 -7.83
C GLY A 48 -4.48 -5.04 -7.97
N THR A 49 -3.71 -4.02 -8.36
CA THR A 49 -2.27 -4.15 -8.62
C THR A 49 -1.44 -3.47 -7.54
N LEU A 50 -0.46 -4.19 -6.97
CA LEU A 50 0.64 -3.58 -6.21
C LEU A 50 1.83 -3.40 -7.15
N CYS A 51 2.26 -2.15 -7.34
CA CYS A 51 3.36 -1.79 -8.22
C CYS A 51 4.51 -1.21 -7.38
N PRO A 52 5.58 -1.99 -7.15
CA PRO A 52 6.79 -1.47 -6.55
C PRO A 52 7.54 -0.60 -7.55
N ILE A 53 7.91 0.60 -7.12
CA ILE A 53 8.69 1.56 -7.92
C ILE A 53 10.19 1.31 -7.74
N ASP A 54 10.59 0.68 -6.62
CA ASP A 54 11.97 0.34 -6.34
C ASP A 54 12.34 -1.10 -6.76
N MET A 55 13.57 -1.26 -7.24
CA MET A 55 14.15 -2.53 -7.67
C MET A 55 14.39 -3.49 -6.50
N ALA A 56 14.53 -2.99 -5.27
CA ALA A 56 14.70 -3.84 -4.09
C ALA A 56 13.41 -4.59 -3.71
N ALA A 57 12.24 -4.06 -4.05
CA ALA A 57 10.95 -4.61 -3.70
C ALA A 57 10.46 -5.70 -4.66
N ALA A 58 10.93 -5.72 -5.92
CA ALA A 58 10.61 -6.78 -6.90
C ALA A 58 11.16 -8.17 -6.53
N ARG A 59 11.91 -8.28 -5.43
CA ARG A 59 12.66 -9.48 -5.00
C ARG A 59 12.14 -10.07 -3.68
N GLN A 60 10.92 -9.74 -3.27
CA GLN A 60 10.25 -10.37 -2.14
C GLN A 60 9.77 -11.78 -2.55
N PRO A 61 10.04 -12.83 -1.75
CA PRO A 61 9.63 -14.20 -2.05
C PRO A 61 8.11 -14.40 -2.00
#